data_AF-A0A4U0HI13-F1
#
_entry.id   AF-A0A4U0HI13-F1
#
_cell.length_a   1.000
_cell.length_b   1.000
_cell.length_c   1.000
_cell.angle_alpha   90.00
_cell.angle_beta   90.00
_cell.angle_gamma   90.00
#
_symmetry.space_group_name_H-M   'P 1'
#
loop_
_entity.id
_entity.type
_entity.pdbx_description
1 polymer ?
#
loop_
_entity_poly.entity_id
_entity_poly.type
_entity_poly.pdbx_seq_one_letter_code
_entity_poly.pdbx_strand_id
1 'polypeptide(L)'
;MATVSAFTERNLNGQGFSYLDLDAKSRYALPLRFTPALCVVLIAIGLALQSPVWLAALVPIGLSGALFPRGMATDVVYNFGVRHLFGAPSLPPTPKPRRFSYILSTTLGVGAALAFQFGLPVLGFVLGGFVLVGATILTTTLWCLGSWIYRMTFSRRLVVRQSGRRVAADGRGIVR
;
A
#
# COMPACT_ATOMS: atom_id res chain seq x y z
N MET A 1 25.61 -9.90 -2.88
CA MET A 1 24.49 -8.98 -3.18
C MET A 1 23.20 -9.79 -3.13
N ALA A 2 22.24 -9.41 -2.29
CA ALA A 2 20.95 -10.09 -2.25
C ALA A 2 20.15 -9.70 -3.49
N THR A 3 20.03 -10.62 -4.44
CA THR A 3 19.30 -10.41 -5.70
C THR A 3 17.80 -10.38 -5.41
N VAL A 4 17.16 -9.24 -5.68
CA VAL A 4 15.69 -9.14 -5.67
C VAL A 4 15.14 -9.97 -6.83
N SER A 5 14.17 -10.85 -6.58
CA SER A 5 13.52 -11.57 -7.67
C SER A 5 12.81 -10.60 -8.61
N ALA A 6 12.81 -10.89 -9.91
CA ALA A 6 12.13 -10.06 -10.91
C ALA A 6 10.64 -9.81 -10.56
N PHE A 7 10.01 -10.79 -9.91
CA PHE A 7 8.65 -10.67 -9.39
C PHE A 7 8.52 -9.61 -8.29
N THR A 8 9.40 -9.66 -7.28
CA THR A 8 9.42 -8.67 -6.18
C THR A 8 9.71 -7.28 -6.72
N GLU A 9 10.66 -7.18 -7.65
CA GLU A 9 11.01 -5.92 -8.27
C GLU A 9 9.83 -5.30 -9.02
N ARG A 10 9.14 -6.09 -9.84
CA ARG A 10 7.94 -5.67 -10.60
C ARG A 10 6.84 -5.19 -9.66
N ASN A 11 6.63 -5.87 -8.54
CA ASN A 11 5.61 -5.51 -7.56
C ASN A 11 5.95 -4.20 -6.83
N LEU A 12 7.20 -4.02 -6.41
CA LEU A 12 7.68 -2.77 -5.81
C LEU A 12 7.57 -1.60 -6.80
N ASN A 13 7.95 -1.83 -8.06
CA ASN A 13 7.79 -0.83 -9.13
C ASN A 13 6.31 -0.46 -9.33
N GLY A 14 5.40 -1.44 -9.30
CA GLY A 14 3.95 -1.23 -9.39
C GLY A 14 3.38 -0.37 -8.25
N GLN A 15 3.98 -0.43 -7.07
CA GLN A 15 3.63 0.41 -5.93
C GLN A 15 4.14 1.86 -6.03
N GLY A 16 5.06 2.13 -6.96
CA GLY A 16 5.69 3.45 -7.13
C GLY A 16 7.11 3.56 -6.58
N PHE A 17 7.78 2.45 -6.29
CA PHE A 17 9.19 2.40 -5.87
C PHE A 17 10.18 2.25 -7.03
N SER A 18 9.79 2.64 -8.25
CA SER A 18 10.64 2.53 -9.44
C SER A 18 11.88 3.43 -9.41
N TYR A 19 11.91 4.42 -8.51
CA TYR A 19 13.06 5.32 -8.32
C TYR A 19 14.18 4.69 -7.48
N LEU A 20 13.95 3.51 -6.88
CA LEU A 20 14.95 2.77 -6.10
C LEU A 20 15.71 1.80 -7.00
N ASP A 21 17.02 1.70 -6.79
CA ASP A 21 17.86 0.67 -7.39
C ASP A 21 17.59 -0.72 -6.78
N LEU A 22 18.21 -1.75 -7.35
CA LEU A 22 18.00 -3.14 -6.91
C LEU A 22 18.52 -3.39 -5.48
N ASP A 23 19.61 -2.74 -5.09
CA ASP A 23 20.21 -2.87 -3.76
C ASP A 23 19.37 -2.18 -2.67
N ALA A 24 18.74 -1.05 -2.96
CA ALA A 24 17.75 -0.45 -2.07
C ALA A 24 16.51 -1.31 -1.98
N LYS A 25 16.02 -1.84 -3.12
CA LYS A 25 14.85 -2.73 -3.13
C LYS A 25 15.07 -4.00 -2.31
N SER A 26 16.26 -4.61 -2.36
CA SER A 26 16.57 -5.81 -1.56
C SER A 26 16.54 -5.51 -0.06
N ARG A 27 17.10 -4.37 0.34
CA ARG A 27 17.11 -3.90 1.73
C ARG A 27 15.71 -3.57 2.26
N TYR A 28 14.82 -3.05 1.43
CA TYR A 28 13.47 -2.65 1.85
C TYR A 28 12.40 -3.72 1.67
N ALA A 29 12.65 -4.77 0.88
CA ALA A 29 11.63 -5.79 0.58
C ALA A 29 11.01 -6.41 1.83
N LEU A 30 11.83 -6.78 2.83
CA LEU A 30 11.34 -7.34 4.09
C LEU A 30 10.71 -6.28 5.00
N PRO A 31 11.37 -5.13 5.31
CA PRO A 31 10.76 -4.04 6.08
C PRO A 31 9.39 -3.59 5.56
N LEU A 32 9.20 -3.51 4.24
CA LEU A 32 7.94 -3.04 3.65
C LEU A 32 6.75 -3.98 3.89
N ARG A 33 7.01 -5.23 4.31
CA ARG A 33 6.00 -6.22 4.71
C ARG A 33 5.52 -6.05 6.14
N PHE A 34 6.26 -5.32 6.98
CA PHE A 34 5.89 -5.12 8.39
C PHE A 34 4.52 -4.45 8.53
N THR A 35 4.33 -3.31 7.89
CA THR A 35 3.08 -2.54 7.95
C THR A 35 1.84 -3.35 7.51
N PRO A 36 1.85 -4.03 6.34
CA PRO A 36 0.71 -4.86 5.96
C PRO A 36 0.56 -6.11 6.85
N ALA A 37 1.64 -6.71 7.38
CA ALA A 37 1.55 -7.83 8.32
C ALA A 37 0.84 -7.42 9.62
N LEU A 38 1.20 -6.26 10.17
CA LEU A 38 0.54 -5.70 11.35
C LEU A 38 -0.94 -5.43 11.06
N CYS A 39 -1.28 -4.90 9.88
CA CYS A 39 -2.66 -4.70 9.46
C CYS A 39 -3.45 -6.01 9.40
N VAL A 40 -2.86 -7.08 8.84
CA VAL A 40 -3.48 -8.42 8.80
C VAL A 40 -3.83 -8.89 10.21
N VAL A 41 -2.88 -8.83 11.13
CA VAL A 41 -3.10 -9.26 12.52
C VAL A 41 -4.21 -8.44 13.18
N LEU A 42 -4.15 -7.12 13.06
CA LEU A 42 -5.10 -6.23 13.72
C LEU A 42 -6.52 -6.36 13.16
N ILE A 43 -6.72 -6.48 11.83
CA ILE A 43 -8.08 -6.68 11.30
C ILE A 43 -8.57 -8.11 11.56
N ALA A 44 -7.70 -9.12 11.55
CA ALA A 44 -8.08 -10.48 11.90
C ALA A 44 -8.63 -10.55 13.32
N ILE A 45 -7.98 -9.88 14.28
CA ILE A 45 -8.48 -9.74 15.66
C ILE A 45 -9.84 -9.03 15.67
N GLY A 46 -9.97 -7.90 14.97
CA GLY A 46 -11.23 -7.14 14.92
C GLY A 46 -12.40 -7.93 14.34
N LEU A 47 -12.14 -8.72 13.29
CA LEU A 47 -13.12 -9.60 12.67
C LEU A 47 -13.49 -10.79 13.56
N ALA A 48 -12.50 -11.44 14.16
CA ALA A 48 -12.72 -12.57 15.05
C ALA A 48 -13.56 -12.17 16.28
N LEU A 49 -13.28 -10.97 16.82
CA LEU A 49 -14.05 -10.39 17.93
C LEU A 49 -15.34 -9.71 17.49
N GLN A 50 -15.61 -9.58 16.18
CA GLN A 50 -16.71 -8.80 15.62
C GLN A 50 -16.84 -7.40 16.24
N SER A 51 -15.72 -6.79 16.62
CA SER A 51 -15.70 -5.62 17.47
C SER A 51 -15.73 -4.34 16.63
N PRO A 52 -16.85 -3.58 16.61
CA PRO A 52 -16.93 -2.32 15.86
C PRO A 52 -15.95 -1.30 16.42
N VAL A 53 -15.77 -1.26 17.74
CA VAL A 53 -14.85 -0.34 18.43
C VAL A 53 -13.39 -0.63 18.03
N TRP A 54 -13.00 -1.90 17.99
CA TRP A 54 -11.64 -2.28 17.57
C TRP A 54 -11.37 -1.87 16.14
N LEU A 55 -12.26 -2.22 15.21
CA LEU A 55 -12.11 -1.86 13.79
C LEU A 55 -12.13 -0.34 13.58
N ALA A 56 -12.98 0.39 14.31
CA ALA A 56 -13.00 1.85 14.28
C ALA A 56 -11.68 2.46 14.78
N ALA A 57 -11.05 1.88 15.80
CA ALA A 57 -9.75 2.34 16.31
C ALA A 57 -8.61 2.18 15.27
N LEU A 58 -8.74 1.26 14.31
CA LEU A 58 -7.76 1.09 13.23
C LEU A 58 -7.89 2.14 12.10
N VAL A 59 -9.04 2.82 12.01
CA VAL A 59 -9.31 3.86 11.00
C VAL A 59 -8.28 4.99 11.02
N PRO A 60 -7.98 5.66 12.16
CA PRO A 60 -6.96 6.71 12.18
C PRO A 60 -5.56 6.19 11.79
N ILE A 61 -5.25 4.92 12.12
CA ILE A 61 -3.99 4.28 11.73
C ILE A 61 -3.92 4.14 10.20
N GLY A 62 -4.96 3.59 9.57
CA GLY A 62 -5.04 3.48 8.11
C GLY A 62 -5.02 4.85 7.41
N LEU A 63 -5.78 5.80 7.93
CA LEU A 63 -5.87 7.16 7.40
C LEU A 63 -4.53 7.89 7.49
N SER A 64 -3.74 7.66 8.54
CA SER A 64 -2.39 8.23 8.65
C SER A 64 -1.48 7.82 7.48
N GLY A 65 -1.64 6.61 6.95
CA GLY A 65 -0.89 6.13 5.77
C GLY A 65 -1.32 6.79 4.46
N ALA A 66 -2.58 7.23 4.38
CA ALA A 66 -3.08 8.00 3.25
C ALA A 66 -2.58 9.45 3.27
N LEU A 67 -2.59 10.07 4.46
CA LEU A 67 -2.29 11.50 4.64
C LEU A 67 -0.79 11.79 4.76
N PHE A 68 -0.03 10.97 5.48
CA PHE A 68 1.35 11.25 5.86
C PHE A 68 2.37 10.36 5.15
N PRO A 69 2.98 10.82 4.02
CA PRO A 69 4.01 10.08 3.28
C PRO A 69 5.16 9.50 4.12
N ARG A 70 5.57 10.22 5.15
CA ARG A 70 6.79 9.98 5.95
C ARG A 70 6.47 9.70 7.42
N GLY A 71 5.19 9.59 7.76
CA GLY A 71 4.72 9.58 9.15
C GLY A 71 3.45 8.76 9.35
N MET A 72 3.25 7.71 8.54
CA MET A 72 2.22 6.71 8.85
C MET A 72 2.49 6.17 10.26
N ALA A 73 1.47 6.05 11.09
CA ALA A 73 1.61 5.67 12.49
C ALA A 73 2.39 4.34 12.65
N THR A 74 2.13 3.36 11.78
CA THR A 74 2.86 2.08 11.77
C THR A 74 4.31 2.21 11.32
N ASP A 75 4.61 3.10 10.37
CA ASP A 75 5.97 3.36 9.91
C ASP A 75 6.77 4.08 11.01
N VAL A 76 6.13 4.92 11.82
CA VAL A 76 6.74 5.55 13.01
C VAL A 76 7.08 4.47 14.04
N VAL A 77 6.13 3.58 14.37
CA VAL A 77 6.38 2.45 15.29
C VAL A 77 7.54 1.58 14.80
N TYR A 78 7.59 1.29 13.49
CA TYR A 78 8.70 0.55 12.90
C TYR A 78 10.02 1.30 13.02
N ASN A 79 10.04 2.58 12.63
CA ASN A 79 11.25 3.39 12.58
C ASN A 79 11.81 3.76 13.96
N PHE A 80 10.99 3.84 15.01
CA PHE A 80 11.46 4.15 16.35
C PHE A 80 11.65 2.92 17.26
N GLY A 81 10.99 1.79 16.96
CA GLY A 81 11.12 0.56 17.74
C GLY A 81 11.76 -0.57 16.96
N VAL A 82 11.00 -1.16 16.04
CA VAL A 82 11.32 -2.45 15.40
C VAL A 82 12.65 -2.40 14.66
N ARG A 83 12.95 -1.32 13.93
CA ARG A 83 14.19 -1.23 13.16
C ARG A 83 15.43 -1.32 14.06
N HIS A 84 15.37 -0.77 15.27
CA HIS A 84 16.49 -0.72 16.19
C HIS A 84 16.76 -2.09 16.82
N LEU A 85 15.71 -2.88 17.01
CA LEU A 85 15.83 -4.26 17.50
C LEU A 85 16.47 -5.20 16.48
N PHE A 86 16.24 -4.96 15.18
CA PHE A 86 16.71 -5.83 14.10
C PHE A 86 17.83 -5.22 13.22
N GLY A 87 18.37 -4.06 13.58
CA GLY A 87 19.39 -3.36 12.77
C GLY A 87 18.92 -3.04 11.34
N ALA A 88 17.62 -2.85 11.15
CA ALA A 88 16.99 -2.73 9.83
C ALA A 88 16.99 -1.27 9.32
N PRO A 89 16.96 -1.06 7.99
CA PRO A 89 16.99 0.29 7.42
C PRO A 89 15.66 1.03 7.64
N SER A 90 15.72 2.36 7.70
CA SER A 90 14.53 3.22 7.81
C SER A 90 13.63 3.10 6.58
N LEU A 91 12.31 3.01 6.77
CA LEU A 91 11.38 2.88 5.64
C LEU A 91 11.41 4.13 4.72
N PRO A 92 11.41 3.94 3.39
CA PRO A 92 11.33 5.05 2.45
C PRO A 92 9.92 5.67 2.47
N PRO A 93 9.77 6.93 2.02
CA PRO A 93 8.48 7.59 1.96
C PRO A 93 7.45 6.82 1.13
N THR A 94 6.22 6.71 1.62
CA THR A 94 5.13 6.00 0.95
C THR A 94 4.73 6.72 -0.35
N PRO A 95 4.87 6.06 -1.51
CA PRO A 95 4.51 6.63 -2.81
C PRO A 95 2.99 6.74 -3.02
N LYS A 96 2.56 7.64 -3.89
CA LYS A 96 1.12 7.93 -4.14
C LYS A 96 0.27 6.69 -4.46
N PRO A 97 0.69 5.74 -5.33
CA PRO A 97 -0.12 4.56 -5.63
C PRO A 97 -0.39 3.68 -4.41
N ARG A 98 0.58 3.55 -3.50
CA ARG A 98 0.39 2.79 -2.25
C ARG A 98 -0.56 3.52 -1.29
N ARG A 99 -0.56 4.85 -1.26
CA ARG A 99 -1.52 5.63 -0.42
C ARG A 99 -2.97 5.41 -0.81
N PHE A 100 -3.25 5.20 -2.10
CA PHE A 100 -4.59 4.83 -2.55
C PHE A 100 -5.07 3.52 -1.91
N SER A 101 -4.17 2.55 -1.71
CA SER A 101 -4.51 1.32 -0.98
C SER A 101 -4.91 1.59 0.46
N TYR A 102 -4.22 2.52 1.15
CA TYR A 102 -4.58 2.88 2.51
C TYR A 102 -5.95 3.57 2.59
N ILE A 103 -6.29 4.43 1.62
CA ILE A 103 -7.64 5.02 1.52
C ILE A 103 -8.68 3.91 1.35
N LEU A 104 -8.47 2.99 0.39
CA LEU A 104 -9.39 1.90 0.12
C LEU A 104 -9.58 1.00 1.35
N SER A 105 -8.50 0.59 2.00
CA SER A 105 -8.55 -0.22 3.23
C SER A 105 -9.25 0.52 4.37
N THR A 106 -9.02 1.82 4.52
CA THR A 106 -9.66 2.64 5.54
C THR A 106 -11.17 2.74 5.30
N THR A 107 -11.60 3.02 4.06
CA THR A 107 -13.02 3.09 3.71
C THR A 107 -13.74 1.77 3.93
N LEU A 108 -13.14 0.64 3.52
CA LEU A 108 -13.70 -0.68 3.77
C LEU A 108 -13.71 -1.02 5.26
N GLY A 109 -12.67 -0.64 6.01
CA GLY A 109 -12.61 -0.81 7.47
C GLY A 109 -13.68 -0.02 8.22
N VAL A 110 -13.93 1.23 7.82
CA VAL A 110 -15.06 2.04 8.34
C VAL A 110 -16.38 1.34 8.03
N GLY A 111 -16.58 0.89 6.80
CA GLY A 111 -17.78 0.17 6.41
C GLY A 111 -17.98 -1.11 7.22
N ALA A 112 -16.91 -1.87 7.48
CA ALA A 112 -16.95 -3.06 8.31
C ALA A 112 -17.32 -2.74 9.77
N ALA A 113 -16.71 -1.71 10.35
CA ALA A 113 -17.01 -1.26 11.71
C ALA A 113 -18.47 -0.82 11.85
N LEU A 114 -18.98 -0.03 10.89
CA LEU A 114 -20.39 0.38 10.87
C LEU A 114 -21.32 -0.82 10.69
N ALA A 115 -20.99 -1.78 9.83
CA ALA A 115 -21.79 -2.98 9.63
C ALA A 115 -21.93 -3.79 10.94
N PHE A 116 -20.85 -3.99 11.70
CA PHE A 116 -20.93 -4.62 13.02
C PHE A 116 -21.72 -3.76 14.02
N GLN A 117 -21.57 -2.43 13.97
CA GLN A 117 -22.32 -1.51 14.84
C GLN A 117 -23.84 -1.58 14.63
N PHE A 118 -24.29 -1.78 13.39
CA PHE A 118 -25.71 -1.89 13.02
C PHE A 118 -26.24 -3.34 13.03
N GLY A 119 -25.46 -4.31 13.53
CA GLY A 119 -25.91 -5.70 13.63
C GLY A 119 -25.98 -6.43 12.28
N LEU A 120 -25.18 -6.02 11.29
CA LEU A 120 -25.06 -6.64 9.97
C LEU A 120 -23.72 -7.42 9.85
N PRO A 121 -23.54 -8.55 10.58
CA PRO A 121 -22.24 -9.22 10.68
C PRO A 121 -21.74 -9.76 9.35
N VAL A 122 -22.63 -10.24 8.47
CA VAL A 122 -22.26 -10.73 7.14
C VAL A 122 -21.58 -9.64 6.32
N LEU A 123 -22.14 -8.42 6.32
CA LEU A 123 -21.55 -7.29 5.61
C LEU A 123 -20.22 -6.88 6.25
N GLY A 124 -20.13 -6.91 7.58
CA GLY A 124 -18.89 -6.66 8.32
C GLY A 124 -17.76 -7.61 7.91
N PHE A 125 -18.05 -8.92 7.84
CA PHE A 125 -17.10 -9.93 7.39
C PHE A 125 -16.73 -9.79 5.92
N VAL A 126 -17.67 -9.48 5.04
CA VAL A 126 -17.36 -9.27 3.62
C VAL A 126 -16.40 -8.09 3.45
N LEU A 127 -16.73 -6.92 4.04
CA LEU A 127 -15.92 -5.71 3.89
C LEU A 127 -14.55 -5.85 4.54
N GLY A 128 -14.49 -6.31 5.80
CA GLY A 128 -13.21 -6.51 6.48
C GLY A 128 -12.41 -7.69 5.92
N GLY A 129 -13.09 -8.72 5.41
CA GLY A 129 -12.47 -9.86 4.72
C GLY A 129 -11.73 -9.43 3.45
N PHE A 130 -12.30 -8.52 2.66
CA PHE A 130 -11.58 -7.92 1.53
C PHE A 130 -10.28 -7.22 1.96
N VAL A 131 -10.33 -6.47 3.07
CA VAL A 131 -9.13 -5.81 3.63
C VAL A 131 -8.11 -6.86 4.08
N LEU A 132 -8.55 -7.89 4.80
CA LEU A 132 -7.70 -8.96 5.31
C LEU A 132 -6.99 -9.71 4.18
N VAL A 133 -7.72 -10.13 3.15
CA VAL A 133 -7.16 -10.84 2.00
C VAL A 133 -6.20 -9.94 1.22
N GLY A 134 -6.58 -8.69 0.95
CA GLY A 134 -5.71 -7.73 0.25
C GLY A 134 -4.41 -7.46 1.01
N ALA A 135 -4.50 -7.27 2.33
CA ALA A 135 -3.33 -7.06 3.18
C ALA A 135 -2.45 -8.32 3.28
N THR A 136 -3.05 -9.52 3.29
CA THR A 136 -2.33 -10.79 3.30
C THR A 136 -1.54 -10.98 2.01
N ILE A 137 -2.16 -10.72 0.85
CA ILE A 137 -1.48 -10.78 -0.45
C ILE A 137 -0.32 -9.77 -0.49
N LEU A 138 -0.53 -8.54 -0.03
CA LEU A 138 0.51 -7.51 0.03
C LEU A 138 1.68 -7.93 0.95
N THR A 139 1.37 -8.56 2.08
CA THR A 139 2.37 -9.04 3.04
C THR A 139 3.24 -10.15 2.45
N THR A 140 2.65 -11.10 1.72
CA THR A 140 3.36 -12.27 1.20
C THR A 140 4.08 -11.99 -0.11
N THR A 141 3.46 -11.23 -1.01
CA THR A 141 3.93 -11.06 -2.40
C THR A 141 4.50 -9.67 -2.69
N LEU A 142 4.32 -8.69 -1.80
CA LEU A 142 4.53 -7.26 -2.07
C LEU A 142 3.67 -6.73 -3.22
N TRP A 143 2.68 -7.48 -3.72
CA TRP A 143 1.73 -6.99 -4.70
C TRP A 143 0.59 -6.26 -4.01
N CYS A 144 0.33 -5.01 -4.41
CA CYS A 144 -0.67 -4.15 -3.77
C CYS A 144 -1.84 -3.92 -4.73
N LEU A 145 -3.00 -4.51 -4.42
CA LEU A 145 -4.24 -4.34 -5.19
C LEU A 145 -4.59 -2.86 -5.39
N GLY A 146 -4.50 -2.04 -4.34
CA GLY A 146 -4.78 -0.61 -4.44
C GLY A 146 -3.87 0.12 -5.43
N SER A 147 -2.56 -0.17 -5.43
CA SER A 147 -1.63 0.43 -6.41
C SER A 147 -1.91 0.00 -7.85
N TRP A 148 -2.37 -1.24 -8.05
CA TRP A 148 -2.76 -1.75 -9.35
C TRP A 148 -4.02 -1.04 -9.87
N ILE A 149 -5.06 -0.92 -9.02
CA ILE A 149 -6.28 -0.16 -9.32
C ILE A 149 -5.92 1.29 -9.66
N TYR A 150 -5.09 1.94 -8.84
CA TYR A 150 -4.63 3.31 -9.05
C TYR A 150 -3.93 3.48 -10.40
N ARG A 151 -3.10 2.53 -10.82
CA ARG A 151 -2.43 2.58 -12.12
C ARG A 151 -3.42 2.43 -13.27
N MET A 152 -4.40 1.56 -13.13
CA MET A 152 -5.43 1.39 -14.16
C MET A 152 -6.30 2.64 -14.34
N THR A 153 -6.69 3.27 -13.24
CA THR A 153 -7.60 4.43 -13.26
C THR A 153 -6.88 5.73 -13.58
N PHE A 154 -5.68 5.96 -13.03
CA PHE A 154 -4.97 7.24 -13.13
C PHE A 154 -3.75 7.22 -14.07
N SER A 155 -3.10 6.07 -14.31
CA SER A 155 -1.87 6.03 -15.13
C SER A 155 -2.11 5.87 -16.63
N ARG A 156 -3.33 5.52 -17.08
CA ARG A 156 -3.68 5.59 -18.52
C ARG A 156 -3.54 7.01 -19.09
N ARG A 157 -3.66 8.06 -18.26
CA ARG A 157 -3.51 9.46 -18.70
C ARG A 157 -2.05 9.90 -18.91
N LEU A 158 -1.07 9.22 -18.30
CA LEU A 158 0.34 9.59 -18.44
C LEU A 158 0.99 9.01 -19.70
N VAL A 159 0.55 7.83 -20.17
CA VAL A 159 1.01 7.24 -21.43
C VAL A 159 0.58 8.11 -22.63
N VAL A 160 -0.68 8.59 -22.63
CA VAL A 160 -1.18 9.49 -23.68
C VAL A 160 -0.41 10.83 -23.67
N ARG A 161 -0.10 11.39 -22.50
CA ARG A 161 0.64 12.66 -22.38
C ARG A 161 2.13 12.54 -22.73
N GLN A 162 2.77 11.39 -22.47
CA GLN A 162 4.15 11.16 -22.89
C GLN A 162 4.29 10.82 -24.38
N SER A 163 3.34 10.12 -24.99
CA SER A 163 3.29 9.99 -26.46
C SER A 163 3.11 11.35 -27.13
N GLY A 164 2.21 12.21 -26.62
CA GLY A 164 2.06 13.57 -27.14
C GLY A 164 3.32 14.44 -27.00
N ARG A 165 4.10 14.28 -25.92
CA ARG A 165 5.37 14.99 -25.72
C ARG A 165 6.53 14.45 -26.59
N ARG A 166 6.56 13.14 -26.88
CA ARG A 166 7.53 12.56 -27.83
C ARG A 166 7.22 12.97 -29.27
N VAL A 167 5.95 12.95 -29.68
CA VAL A 167 5.54 13.43 -31.01
C VAL A 167 5.83 14.92 -31.18
N ALA A 168 5.62 15.75 -30.14
CA ALA A 168 6.00 17.17 -30.19
C ALA A 168 7.53 17.42 -30.20
N ALA A 169 8.33 16.50 -29.67
CA ALA A 169 9.79 16.57 -29.71
C ALA A 169 10.37 16.09 -31.06
N ASP A 170 9.66 15.20 -31.75
CA ASP A 170 10.02 14.62 -33.06
C ASP A 170 9.55 15.49 -34.25
N GLY A 171 8.64 16.44 -34.01
CA GLY A 171 8.13 17.38 -35.02
C GLY A 171 9.09 18.50 -35.47
N ARG A 172 10.39 18.44 -35.15
CA ARG A 172 11.41 19.35 -35.70
C ARG A 172 12.35 18.59 -36.62
N GLY A 173 11.83 18.24 -37.79
CA GLY A 173 12.58 17.53 -38.82
C GLY A 173 11.89 17.48 -40.18
N ILE A 174 11.24 18.55 -40.62
CA ILE A 174 10.90 18.72 -42.04
C ILE A 174 11.36 20.11 -42.49
N VAL A 175 12.61 20.16 -42.94
CA VAL A 175 13.10 21.14 -43.92
C VAL A 175 13.82 20.34 -44.99
N ARG A 176 13.09 20.00 -46.05
CA ARG A 176 13.45 20.17 -47.48
C ARG A 176 12.41 19.51 -48.35
#